data_AF-A0A4P5UR48-F1
#
_entry.id   AF-A0A4P5UR48-F1
#
_cell.length_a   1.000
_cell.length_b   1.000
_cell.length_c   1.000
_cell.angle_alpha   90.00
_cell.angle_beta   90.00
_cell.angle_gamma   90.00
#
_symmetry.space_group_name_H-M   'P 1'
#
loop_
_entity.id
_entity.type
_entity.pdbx_description
1 polymer ?
#
loop_
_entity_poly.entity_id
_entity_poly.type
_entity_poly.pdbx_seq_one_letter_code
_entity_poly.pdbx_strand_id
1 'polypeptide(L)'
;MRYIKYILNMIVLLVIAHFTCQAQQVMSVTGTVIDQTTRNPVSILVSFYDRNNKKIGSSKSNSVTGYYLVTGLKQGETYKVQLESSEFFKDEYEITLPVSKKYADVSRDFTVKPLVKGAKILLEVPPFELKKSKLRVGAEDYLADIKKMLVLNPGVSVEIQTYPDAEGDPAVNEAFTMERAQAIKKYLIDNGVREQKLTVKASGQTDSVNPPPRYKTAKGKRYIGPIYIMITKV
;
A
#
# COMPACT_ATOMS: atom_id res chain seq x y z
N MET A 1 -64.24 -12.48 -33.00
CA MET A 1 -62.95 -12.99 -32.47
C MET A 1 -61.72 -12.11 -32.78
N ARG A 2 -61.87 -10.81 -33.12
CA ARG A 2 -60.72 -9.94 -33.48
C ARG A 2 -60.19 -9.05 -32.34
N TYR A 3 -60.96 -8.87 -31.26
CA TYR A 3 -60.58 -8.01 -30.12
C TYR A 3 -59.76 -8.71 -29.01
N ILE A 4 -59.82 -10.05 -28.91
CA ILE A 4 -59.12 -10.82 -27.87
C ILE A 4 -57.59 -10.85 -28.09
N LYS A 5 -57.12 -10.79 -29.35
CA LYS A 5 -55.68 -10.74 -29.65
C LYS A 5 -55.00 -9.43 -29.23
N TYR A 6 -55.73 -8.30 -29.21
CA TYR A 6 -55.18 -7.02 -28.80
C TYR A 6 -55.10 -6.86 -27.28
N ILE A 7 -56.04 -7.45 -26.55
CA ILE A 7 -56.02 -7.45 -25.07
C ILE A 7 -54.84 -8.29 -24.55
N LEU A 8 -54.54 -9.43 -25.20
CA LEU A 8 -53.39 -10.26 -24.82
C LEU A 8 -52.05 -9.56 -25.09
N ASN A 9 -51.92 -8.86 -26.23
CA ASN A 9 -50.71 -8.07 -26.53
C ASN A 9 -50.55 -6.82 -25.66
N MET A 10 -51.66 -6.24 -25.17
CA MET A 10 -51.60 -5.10 -24.24
C MET A 10 -51.16 -5.51 -22.83
N ILE A 11 -51.49 -6.74 -22.40
CA ILE A 11 -51.02 -7.31 -21.13
C ILE A 11 -49.55 -7.73 -21.22
N VAL A 12 -49.09 -8.25 -22.36
CA VAL A 12 -47.67 -8.61 -22.57
C VAL A 12 -46.76 -7.36 -22.58
N LEU A 13 -47.25 -6.21 -23.06
CA LEU A 13 -46.50 -4.95 -22.97
C LEU A 13 -46.40 -4.39 -21.54
N LEU A 14 -47.31 -4.78 -20.64
CA LEU A 14 -47.39 -4.27 -19.27
C LEU A 14 -46.51 -5.06 -18.28
N VAL A 15 -46.07 -6.27 -18.65
CA VAL A 15 -45.21 -7.12 -17.80
C VAL A 15 -43.71 -6.79 -17.95
N ILE A 16 -43.30 -6.14 -19.04
CA ILE A 16 -41.86 -5.89 -19.34
C ILE A 16 -41.31 -4.62 -18.67
N ALA A 17 -42.16 -3.76 -18.08
CA ALA A 17 -41.72 -2.51 -17.45
C ALA A 17 -41.45 -2.59 -15.93
N HIS A 18 -41.41 -3.79 -15.33
CA HIS A 18 -40.93 -3.97 -13.96
C HIS A 18 -39.40 -4.12 -13.94
N PHE A 19 -38.68 -3.23 -14.63
CA PHE A 19 -37.37 -2.84 -14.12
C PHE A 19 -37.67 -2.04 -12.85
N THR A 20 -37.79 -2.75 -11.73
CA THR A 20 -37.68 -2.11 -10.43
C THR A 20 -36.31 -1.45 -10.40
N CYS A 21 -36.29 -0.16 -10.71
CA CYS A 21 -35.22 0.73 -10.33
C CYS A 21 -35.24 0.75 -8.80
N GLN A 22 -34.65 -0.26 -8.17
CA GLN A 22 -34.33 -0.19 -6.76
C GLN A 22 -33.39 1.00 -6.63
N ALA A 23 -33.88 2.08 -6.03
CA ALA A 23 -33.04 3.17 -5.58
C ALA A 23 -32.04 2.58 -4.58
N GLN A 24 -30.87 2.17 -5.08
CA GLN A 24 -29.78 1.68 -4.26
C GLN A 24 -29.31 2.86 -3.41
N GLN A 25 -29.44 2.72 -2.09
CA GLN A 25 -28.97 3.74 -1.16
C GLN A 25 -27.47 3.92 -1.37
N VAL A 26 -27.07 5.17 -1.61
CA VAL A 26 -25.68 5.58 -1.72
C VAL A 26 -25.21 6.26 -0.45
N MET A 27 -23.94 6.11 -0.14
CA MET A 27 -23.24 6.76 0.96
C MET A 27 -22.20 7.73 0.40
N SER A 28 -21.72 8.59 1.30
CA SER A 28 -20.47 9.29 1.10
C SER A 28 -19.36 8.68 1.95
N VAL A 29 -18.13 8.77 1.45
CA VAL A 29 -16.92 8.50 2.22
C VAL A 29 -16.16 9.81 2.34
N THR A 30 -15.76 10.14 3.57
CA THR A 30 -15.01 11.34 3.91
C THR A 30 -13.80 10.99 4.76
N GLY A 31 -12.90 11.95 4.91
CA GLY A 31 -11.79 11.85 5.84
C GLY A 31 -10.69 12.81 5.44
N THR A 32 -9.50 12.57 5.97
CA THR A 32 -8.31 13.38 5.73
C THR A 32 -7.19 12.56 5.12
N VAL A 33 -6.37 13.20 4.30
CA VAL A 33 -5.10 12.65 3.83
C VAL A 33 -3.96 13.48 4.39
N ILE A 34 -3.04 12.82 5.09
CA ILE A 34 -1.86 13.45 5.68
C ILE A 34 -0.56 12.77 5.22
N ASP A 35 0.52 13.53 5.20
CA ASP A 35 1.86 13.00 5.05
C ASP A 35 2.25 12.19 6.31
N GLN A 36 2.70 10.95 6.12
CA GLN A 36 3.13 10.08 7.22
C GLN A 36 4.34 10.66 7.97
N THR A 37 5.22 11.40 7.29
CA THR A 37 6.44 11.97 7.85
C THR A 37 6.18 13.29 8.56
N THR A 38 5.62 14.28 7.86
CA THR A 38 5.42 15.63 8.44
C THR A 38 4.15 15.75 9.27
N ARG A 39 3.20 14.80 9.12
CA ARG A 39 1.84 14.87 9.67
C ARG A 39 1.01 16.05 9.17
N ASN A 40 1.51 16.76 8.16
CA ASN A 40 0.78 17.86 7.54
C ASN A 40 -0.27 17.31 6.58
N PRO A 41 -1.40 18.01 6.42
CA PRO A 41 -2.38 17.66 5.40
C PRO A 41 -1.80 17.84 3.99
N VAL A 42 -2.23 16.99 3.06
CA VAL A 42 -1.71 16.98 1.69
C VAL A 42 -2.82 17.00 0.67
N SER A 43 -2.52 17.54 -0.51
CA SER A 43 -3.42 17.51 -1.66
C SER A 43 -3.08 16.34 -2.59
N ILE A 44 -3.91 15.31 -2.56
CA ILE A 44 -3.76 14.09 -3.37
C ILE A 44 -5.08 13.74 -4.05
N LEU A 45 -5.02 13.10 -5.21
CA LEU A 45 -6.22 12.56 -5.84
C LEU A 45 -6.60 11.23 -5.18
N VAL A 46 -7.76 11.22 -4.53
CA VAL A 46 -8.38 10.02 -3.94
C VAL A 46 -9.41 9.48 -4.94
N SER A 47 -9.18 8.29 -5.50
CA SER A 47 -10.07 7.68 -6.51
C SER A 47 -10.64 6.35 -6.02
N PHE A 48 -11.95 6.15 -6.18
CA PHE A 48 -12.66 4.95 -5.75
C PHE A 48 -13.06 4.13 -6.97
N TYR A 49 -12.76 2.84 -6.92
CA TYR A 49 -13.05 1.86 -7.97
C TYR A 49 -13.88 0.72 -7.41
N ASP A 50 -14.84 0.24 -8.20
CA ASP A 50 -15.58 -0.98 -7.87
C ASP A 50 -14.74 -2.25 -8.12
N ARG A 51 -15.34 -3.42 -7.84
CA ARG A 51 -14.72 -4.74 -8.06
C ARG A 51 -14.36 -5.02 -9.53
N ASN A 52 -14.99 -4.32 -10.48
CA ASN A 52 -14.72 -4.43 -11.90
C ASN A 52 -13.66 -3.42 -12.38
N ASN A 53 -12.95 -2.76 -11.45
CA ASN A 53 -12.02 -1.65 -11.73
C ASN A 53 -12.67 -0.46 -12.45
N LYS A 54 -13.99 -0.29 -12.37
CA LYS A 54 -14.66 0.91 -12.87
C LYS A 54 -14.53 2.01 -11.83
N LYS A 55 -14.01 3.17 -12.24
CA LYS A 55 -13.96 4.36 -11.39
C LYS A 55 -15.38 4.85 -11.08
N ILE A 56 -15.74 4.89 -9.80
CA ILE A 56 -17.06 5.31 -9.31
C ILE A 56 -17.05 6.78 -8.92
N GLY A 57 -15.95 7.25 -8.32
CA GLY A 57 -15.81 8.63 -7.92
C GLY A 57 -14.35 8.98 -7.62
N SER A 58 -14.06 10.28 -7.55
CA SER A 58 -12.79 10.76 -7.04
C SER A 58 -12.91 12.16 -6.47
N SER A 59 -12.01 12.49 -5.56
CA SER A 59 -11.92 13.80 -4.93
C SER A 59 -10.46 14.14 -4.72
N LYS A 60 -10.09 15.40 -4.92
CA LYS A 60 -8.76 15.88 -4.58
C LYS A 60 -8.82 16.42 -3.16
N SER A 61 -7.97 15.92 -2.26
CA SER A 61 -7.95 16.41 -0.89
C SER A 61 -7.46 17.86 -0.81
N ASN A 62 -7.96 18.59 0.16
CA ASN A 62 -7.57 19.97 0.42
C ASN A 62 -6.12 20.05 0.94
N SER A 63 -5.29 20.98 0.44
CA SER A 63 -3.89 21.11 0.86
C SER A 63 -3.68 21.63 2.28
N VAL A 64 -4.69 22.30 2.87
CA VAL A 64 -4.62 22.91 4.20
C VAL A 64 -5.27 22.01 5.24
N THR A 65 -6.38 21.37 4.93
CA THR A 65 -7.13 20.53 5.87
C THR A 65 -7.01 19.03 5.61
N GLY A 66 -6.53 18.63 4.43
CA GLY A 66 -6.43 17.22 4.02
C GLY A 66 -7.77 16.60 3.68
N TYR A 67 -8.87 17.35 3.84
CA TYR A 67 -10.22 16.84 3.70
C TYR A 67 -10.51 16.40 2.27
N TYR A 68 -11.15 15.24 2.13
CA TYR A 68 -11.73 14.75 0.88
C TYR A 68 -13.17 14.25 1.11
N LEU A 69 -13.98 14.26 0.04
CA LEU A 69 -15.35 13.76 0.03
C LEU A 69 -15.64 13.08 -1.31
N VAL A 70 -16.07 11.82 -1.26
CA VAL A 70 -16.56 11.06 -2.41
C VAL A 70 -17.97 10.58 -2.13
N THR A 71 -18.90 10.87 -3.03
CA THR A 71 -20.32 10.52 -2.91
C THR A 71 -20.72 9.46 -3.95
N GLY A 72 -21.93 8.92 -3.83
CA GLY A 72 -22.48 7.98 -4.83
C GLY A 72 -22.00 6.55 -4.69
N LEU A 73 -21.45 6.17 -3.53
CA LEU A 73 -20.95 4.82 -3.27
C LEU A 73 -22.06 3.93 -2.72
N LYS A 74 -22.36 2.82 -3.38
CA LYS A 74 -23.36 1.84 -2.93
C LYS A 74 -22.93 1.17 -1.62
N GLN A 75 -23.88 1.03 -0.70
CA GLN A 75 -23.71 0.31 0.56
C GLN A 75 -23.47 -1.20 0.35
N GLY A 76 -22.78 -1.85 1.29
CA GLY A 76 -22.50 -3.30 1.25
C GLY A 76 -21.42 -3.70 0.24
N GLU A 77 -21.00 -2.78 -0.62
CA GLU A 77 -19.96 -3.02 -1.62
C GLU A 77 -18.56 -2.75 -1.08
N THR A 78 -17.59 -3.43 -1.68
CA THR A 78 -16.17 -3.21 -1.44
C THR A 78 -15.59 -2.35 -2.55
N TYR A 79 -14.86 -1.31 -2.18
CA TYR A 79 -14.20 -0.39 -3.10
C TYR A 79 -12.69 -0.46 -2.90
N LYS A 80 -11.98 -0.38 -4.03
CA LYS A 80 -10.55 -0.08 -4.04
C LYS A 80 -10.38 1.44 -4.09
N VAL A 81 -9.66 1.98 -3.12
CA VAL A 81 -9.26 3.39 -3.05
C VAL A 81 -7.84 3.51 -3.54
N GLN A 82 -7.58 4.35 -4.52
CA GLN A 82 -6.25 4.67 -5.02
C GLN A 82 -5.90 6.11 -4.66
N LEU A 83 -4.70 6.30 -4.10
CA LEU A 83 -4.13 7.62 -3.80
C LEU A 83 -3.04 7.92 -4.81
N GLU A 84 -3.18 9.01 -5.56
CA GLU A 84 -2.24 9.36 -6.63
C GLU A 84 -1.76 10.81 -6.55
N SER A 85 -0.43 10.99 -6.53
CA SER A 85 0.28 12.26 -6.61
C SER A 85 1.63 12.08 -7.32
N SER A 86 2.22 13.18 -7.80
CA SER A 86 3.61 13.23 -8.24
C SER A 86 4.61 13.33 -7.09
N GLU A 87 4.17 13.78 -5.91
CA GLU A 87 5.04 14.08 -4.76
C GLU A 87 5.07 12.95 -3.71
N PHE A 88 4.14 12.00 -3.82
CA PHE A 88 3.95 10.91 -2.86
C PHE A 88 3.86 9.58 -3.59
N PHE A 89 4.20 8.50 -2.89
CA PHE A 89 4.02 7.15 -3.40
C PHE A 89 2.53 6.89 -3.69
N LYS A 90 2.27 6.32 -4.86
CA LYS A 90 0.95 5.74 -5.14
C LYS A 90 0.69 4.60 -4.16
N ASP A 91 -0.50 4.62 -3.57
CA ASP A 91 -0.94 3.59 -2.64
C ASP A 91 -2.41 3.21 -2.90
N GLU A 92 -2.79 2.03 -2.43
CA GLU A 92 -4.11 1.46 -2.64
C GLU A 92 -4.67 0.87 -1.35
N TYR A 93 -5.96 1.05 -1.09
CA TYR A 93 -6.66 0.51 0.07
C TYR A 93 -7.93 -0.18 -0.36
N GLU A 94 -8.39 -1.14 0.43
CA GLU A 94 -9.74 -1.69 0.27
C GLU A 94 -10.62 -1.24 1.43
N ILE A 95 -11.82 -0.78 1.10
CA ILE A 95 -12.82 -0.44 2.09
C ILE A 95 -14.13 -1.15 1.76
N THR A 96 -14.78 -1.71 2.77
CA THR A 96 -16.14 -2.25 2.63
C THR A 96 -17.11 -1.31 3.32
N LEU A 97 -18.12 -0.84 2.59
CA LEU A 97 -19.12 0.07 3.13
C LEU A 97 -20.19 -0.73 3.88
N PRO A 98 -20.55 -0.33 5.12
CA PRO A 98 -21.58 -1.02 5.88
C PRO A 98 -22.96 -0.82 5.24
N VAL A 99 -23.83 -1.83 5.40
CA VAL A 99 -25.25 -1.70 5.04
C VAL A 99 -25.98 -1.00 6.18
N SER A 100 -26.62 0.14 5.89
CA SER A 100 -27.32 0.96 6.87
C SER A 100 -28.63 1.49 6.30
N LYS A 101 -29.73 1.29 7.04
CA LYS A 101 -31.06 1.83 6.67
C LYS A 101 -31.13 3.36 6.75
N LYS A 102 -30.20 4.01 7.47
CA LYS A 102 -30.07 5.46 7.58
C LYS A 102 -28.93 5.94 6.70
N TYR A 103 -29.05 7.15 6.15
CA TYR A 103 -27.93 7.85 5.52
C TYR A 103 -26.79 7.95 6.54
N ALA A 104 -25.61 7.48 6.16
CA ALA A 104 -24.41 7.56 6.98
C ALA A 104 -23.23 7.92 6.09
N ASP A 105 -22.41 8.84 6.58
CA ASP A 105 -21.10 9.15 6.00
C ASP A 105 -20.07 8.22 6.65
N VAL A 106 -19.26 7.56 5.84
CA VAL A 106 -18.18 6.70 6.33
C VAL A 106 -16.90 7.50 6.42
N SER A 107 -16.35 7.64 7.63
CA SER A 107 -15.08 8.31 7.84
C SER A 107 -13.88 7.35 7.68
N ARG A 108 -12.93 7.72 6.83
CA ARG A 108 -11.67 7.01 6.58
C ARG A 108 -10.54 7.99 6.33
N ASP A 109 -9.57 8.01 7.23
CA ASP A 109 -8.34 8.78 7.04
C ASP A 109 -7.28 7.93 6.33
N PHE A 110 -6.42 8.59 5.57
CA PHE A 110 -5.32 7.98 4.86
C PHE A 110 -4.01 8.69 5.17
N THR A 111 -2.93 7.92 5.11
CA THR A 111 -1.56 8.45 5.18
C THR A 111 -0.83 8.13 3.89
N VAL A 112 0.06 9.03 3.49
CA VAL A 112 0.89 8.85 2.28
C VAL A 112 2.36 9.03 2.61
N LYS A 113 3.21 8.31 1.88
CA LYS A 113 4.67 8.37 2.03
C LYS A 113 5.25 9.34 1.00
N PRO A 114 6.11 10.29 1.40
CA PRO A 114 6.71 11.23 0.46
C PRO A 114 7.64 10.50 -0.50
N LEU A 115 7.58 10.89 -1.78
CA LEU A 115 8.38 10.30 -2.86
C LEU A 115 9.63 11.17 -3.09
N VAL A 116 10.62 11.03 -2.23
CA VAL A 116 11.83 11.86 -2.23
C VAL A 116 13.08 11.02 -2.50
N LYS A 117 13.85 11.39 -3.52
CA LYS A 117 15.14 10.75 -3.81
C LYS A 117 16.08 10.88 -2.61
N GLY A 118 16.72 9.77 -2.25
CA GLY A 118 17.63 9.66 -1.10
C GLY A 118 16.91 9.34 0.22
N ALA A 119 15.58 9.35 0.26
CA ALA A 119 14.87 8.94 1.46
C ALA A 119 15.14 7.46 1.76
N LYS A 120 15.35 7.16 3.04
CA LYS A 120 15.62 5.81 3.55
C LYS A 120 14.41 5.32 4.32
N ILE A 121 13.81 4.23 3.86
CA ILE A 121 12.71 3.55 4.55
C ILE A 121 13.32 2.41 5.37
N LEU A 122 13.20 2.48 6.69
CA LEU A 122 13.61 1.40 7.58
C LEU A 122 12.60 0.26 7.50
N LEU A 123 13.08 -0.97 7.33
CA LEU A 123 12.26 -2.16 7.49
C LEU A 123 12.17 -2.49 8.99
N GLU A 124 11.04 -2.13 9.61
CA GLU A 124 10.85 -2.21 11.07
C GLU A 124 11.05 -3.61 11.64
N VAL A 125 10.64 -4.62 10.87
CA VAL A 125 10.80 -6.02 11.26
C VAL A 125 11.80 -6.71 10.33
N PRO A 126 12.96 -7.16 10.84
CA PRO A 126 13.95 -7.83 10.02
C PRO A 126 13.40 -9.19 9.50
N PRO A 127 13.61 -9.51 8.21
CA PRO A 127 13.14 -10.74 7.58
C PRO A 127 14.12 -11.91 7.77
N PHE A 128 15.14 -11.73 8.62
CA PHE A 128 16.20 -12.72 8.87
C PHE A 128 16.22 -13.12 10.35
N GLU A 129 16.90 -14.22 10.62
CA GLU A 129 17.34 -14.55 11.97
C GLU A 129 18.80 -14.14 12.17
N LEU A 130 19.21 -14.05 13.44
CA LEU A 130 20.59 -13.74 13.83
C LEU A 130 21.59 -14.68 13.11
N LYS A 131 22.61 -14.10 12.48
CA LYS A 131 23.65 -14.82 11.72
C LYS A 131 23.12 -15.71 10.57
N LYS A 132 21.90 -15.49 10.09
CA LYS A 132 21.35 -16.17 8.90
C LYS A 132 21.10 -15.18 7.77
N SER A 133 21.39 -15.61 6.55
CA SER A 133 21.13 -14.87 5.31
C SER A 133 19.90 -15.38 4.54
N LYS A 134 19.32 -16.51 4.96
CA LYS A 134 18.05 -17.02 4.42
C LYS A 134 16.86 -16.31 5.07
N LEU A 135 15.90 -15.87 4.24
CA LEU A 135 14.64 -15.32 4.71
C LEU A 135 13.93 -16.32 5.63
N ARG A 136 13.47 -15.82 6.79
CA ARG A 136 12.71 -16.63 7.74
C ARG A 136 11.29 -16.85 7.24
N VAL A 137 10.61 -17.86 7.79
CA VAL A 137 9.19 -18.08 7.51
C VAL A 137 8.38 -16.86 7.98
N GLY A 138 7.48 -16.37 7.12
CA GLY A 138 6.70 -15.16 7.35
C GLY A 138 7.47 -13.87 7.07
N ALA A 139 8.69 -13.94 6.54
CA ALA A 139 9.41 -12.77 6.03
C ALA A 139 8.61 -12.05 4.92
N GLU A 140 7.80 -12.82 4.20
CA GLU A 140 6.99 -12.40 3.07
C GLU A 140 6.02 -11.28 3.46
N ASP A 141 5.43 -11.35 4.66
CA ASP A 141 4.47 -10.37 5.17
C ASP A 141 5.13 -9.00 5.35
N TYR A 142 6.37 -8.95 5.85
CA TYR A 142 7.09 -7.69 6.05
C TYR A 142 7.63 -7.11 4.74
N LEU A 143 7.90 -7.96 3.76
CA LEU A 143 8.33 -7.52 2.43
C LEU A 143 7.16 -7.22 1.50
N ALA A 144 5.92 -7.59 1.87
CA ALA A 144 4.73 -7.38 1.07
C ALA A 144 4.46 -5.88 0.83
N ASP A 145 4.66 -5.04 1.84
CA ASP A 145 4.48 -3.59 1.74
C ASP A 145 5.48 -2.95 0.79
N ILE A 146 6.76 -3.36 0.86
CA ILE A 146 7.82 -2.89 -0.04
C ILE A 146 7.53 -3.36 -1.47
N LYS A 147 7.17 -4.63 -1.64
CA LYS A 147 6.75 -5.17 -2.94
C LYS A 147 5.61 -4.34 -3.53
N LYS A 148 4.52 -4.16 -2.77
CA LYS A 148 3.34 -3.42 -3.20
C LYS A 148 3.72 -1.99 -3.61
N MET A 149 4.50 -1.30 -2.78
CA MET A 149 5.00 0.04 -3.07
C MET A 149 5.76 0.09 -4.42
N LEU A 150 6.66 -0.84 -4.67
CA LEU A 150 7.46 -0.87 -5.90
C LEU A 150 6.65 -1.28 -7.15
N VAL A 151 5.69 -2.18 -7.00
CA VAL A 151 4.79 -2.60 -8.09
C VAL A 151 3.85 -1.47 -8.49
N LEU A 152 3.29 -0.74 -7.52
CA LEU A 152 2.42 0.42 -7.77
C LEU A 152 3.16 1.62 -8.35
N ASN A 153 4.47 1.71 -8.13
CA ASN A 153 5.29 2.85 -8.51
C ASN A 153 6.43 2.41 -9.48
N PRO A 154 6.11 1.98 -10.71
CA PRO A 154 7.09 1.42 -11.65
C PRO A 154 8.16 2.43 -12.14
N GLY A 155 7.98 3.73 -11.88
CA GLY A 155 9.00 4.76 -12.11
C GLY A 155 10.18 4.66 -11.13
N VAL A 156 9.89 4.23 -9.90
CA VAL A 156 10.81 4.30 -8.76
C VAL A 156 11.88 3.22 -8.84
N SER A 157 13.12 3.58 -8.47
CA SER A 157 14.23 2.64 -8.27
C SER A 157 14.75 2.77 -6.86
N VAL A 158 15.18 1.65 -6.28
CA VAL A 158 15.63 1.58 -4.89
C VAL A 158 16.93 0.80 -4.75
N GLU A 159 17.69 1.17 -3.73
CA GLU A 159 18.87 0.45 -3.24
C GLU A 159 18.52 -0.21 -1.90
N ILE A 160 18.71 -1.53 -1.83
CA ILE A 160 18.54 -2.31 -0.61
C ILE A 160 19.86 -2.25 0.14
N GLN A 161 19.88 -1.50 1.24
CA GLN A 161 21.05 -1.37 2.12
C GLN A 161 20.90 -2.31 3.31
N THR A 162 21.93 -3.12 3.57
CA THR A 162 21.94 -4.08 4.68
C THR A 162 23.16 -3.88 5.55
N TYR A 163 22.98 -4.11 6.85
CA TYR A 163 24.01 -3.93 7.87
C TYR A 163 24.22 -5.23 8.66
N PRO A 164 25.41 -5.45 9.24
CA PRO A 164 25.72 -6.65 9.99
C PRO A 164 25.11 -6.63 11.39
N ASP A 165 24.96 -7.81 11.98
CA ASP A 165 24.38 -8.00 13.31
C ASP A 165 25.34 -7.59 14.44
N ALA A 166 26.64 -7.53 14.17
CA ALA A 166 27.66 -7.18 15.16
C ALA A 166 28.91 -6.63 14.47
N GLU A 167 29.73 -5.94 15.25
CA GLU A 167 31.09 -5.59 14.85
C GLU A 167 31.92 -6.87 14.67
N GLY A 168 32.87 -6.82 13.73
CA GLY A 168 33.68 -7.97 13.36
C GLY A 168 34.55 -7.66 12.15
N ASP A 169 35.06 -8.72 11.50
CA ASP A 169 35.82 -8.58 10.25
C ASP A 169 34.94 -7.93 9.16
N PRO A 170 35.35 -6.75 8.62
CA PRO A 170 34.56 -6.04 7.63
C PRO A 170 34.29 -6.86 6.36
N ALA A 171 35.25 -7.66 5.89
CA ALA A 171 35.10 -8.44 4.67
C ALA A 171 34.10 -9.59 4.85
N VAL A 172 34.15 -10.27 6.00
CA VAL A 172 33.19 -11.33 6.35
C VAL A 172 31.78 -10.76 6.51
N ASN A 173 31.66 -9.61 7.19
CA ASN A 173 30.39 -8.93 7.38
C ASN A 173 29.80 -8.41 6.07
N GLU A 174 30.63 -7.88 5.18
CA GLU A 174 30.19 -7.39 3.87
C GLU A 174 29.69 -8.55 3.00
N ALA A 175 30.40 -9.69 2.96
CA ALA A 175 29.91 -10.87 2.27
C ALA A 175 28.57 -11.37 2.84
N PHE A 176 28.45 -11.46 4.17
CA PHE A 176 27.23 -11.89 4.84
C PHE A 176 26.03 -10.95 4.60
N THR A 177 26.26 -9.64 4.66
CA THR A 177 25.21 -8.65 4.41
C THR A 177 24.85 -8.59 2.92
N MET A 178 25.81 -8.79 2.02
CA MET A 178 25.55 -8.94 0.59
C MET A 178 24.60 -10.09 0.30
N GLU A 179 24.80 -11.27 0.91
CA GLU A 179 23.87 -12.40 0.78
C GLU A 179 22.45 -12.02 1.21
N ARG A 180 22.30 -11.29 2.32
CA ARG A 180 20.99 -10.80 2.79
C ARG A 180 20.34 -9.85 1.79
N ALA A 181 21.11 -8.89 1.28
CA ALA A 181 20.60 -7.93 0.30
C ALA A 181 20.15 -8.64 -0.99
N GLN A 182 20.93 -9.62 -1.45
CA GLN A 182 20.60 -10.46 -2.59
C GLN A 182 19.36 -11.32 -2.34
N ALA A 183 19.18 -11.89 -1.14
CA ALA A 183 17.99 -12.66 -0.79
C ALA A 183 16.71 -11.80 -0.87
N ILE A 184 16.76 -10.57 -0.38
CA ILE A 184 15.63 -9.62 -0.50
C ILE A 184 15.40 -9.24 -1.97
N LYS A 185 16.47 -8.89 -2.70
CA LYS A 185 16.37 -8.55 -4.13
C LYS A 185 15.71 -9.69 -4.90
N LYS A 186 16.16 -10.93 -4.69
CA LYS A 186 15.60 -12.12 -5.33
C LYS A 186 14.12 -12.28 -5.00
N TYR A 187 13.74 -12.19 -3.73
CA TYR A 187 12.33 -12.28 -3.32
C TYR A 187 11.46 -11.24 -4.02
N LEU A 188 11.90 -9.98 -4.09
CA LEU A 188 11.16 -8.91 -4.75
C LEU A 188 11.01 -9.19 -6.26
N ILE A 189 12.05 -9.70 -6.92
CA ILE A 189 12.01 -10.08 -8.34
C ILE A 189 11.02 -11.22 -8.57
N ASP A 190 11.12 -12.29 -7.78
CA ASP A 190 10.23 -13.46 -7.87
C ASP A 190 8.75 -13.05 -7.68
N ASN A 191 8.49 -11.92 -7.03
CA ASN A 191 7.16 -11.38 -6.75
C ASN A 191 6.77 -10.19 -7.64
N GLY A 192 7.43 -10.02 -8.80
CA GLY A 192 6.98 -9.11 -9.86
C GLY A 192 7.62 -7.73 -9.87
N VAL A 193 8.61 -7.45 -9.02
CA VAL A 193 9.42 -6.23 -9.12
C VAL A 193 10.47 -6.39 -10.21
N ARG A 194 10.59 -5.41 -11.11
CA ARG A 194 11.57 -5.45 -12.20
C ARG A 194 12.99 -5.34 -11.64
N GLU A 195 13.87 -6.26 -12.03
CA GLU A 195 15.26 -6.32 -11.55
C GLU A 195 16.02 -4.99 -11.73
N GLN A 196 15.80 -4.29 -12.85
CA GLN A 196 16.49 -3.03 -13.16
C GLN A 196 16.17 -1.90 -12.17
N LYS A 197 15.15 -2.08 -11.32
CA LYS A 197 14.75 -1.14 -10.28
C LYS A 197 15.43 -1.40 -8.94
N LEU A 198 16.15 -2.50 -8.81
CA LEU A 198 16.70 -2.98 -7.56
C LEU A 198 18.23 -3.04 -7.63
N THR A 199 18.87 -2.19 -6.86
CA THR A 199 20.29 -2.33 -6.53
C THR A 199 20.46 -2.82 -5.09
N VAL A 200 21.61 -3.40 -4.79
CA VAL A 200 21.95 -3.88 -3.45
C VAL A 200 23.23 -3.20 -2.99
N LYS A 201 23.28 -2.88 -1.70
CA LYS A 201 24.47 -2.37 -1.04
C LYS A 201 24.65 -3.08 0.30
N ALA A 202 25.81 -3.68 0.47
CA ALA A 202 26.24 -4.36 1.68
C ALA A 202 27.15 -3.43 2.51
N SER A 203 27.15 -3.61 3.82
CA SER A 203 28.06 -2.90 4.72
C SER A 203 28.85 -3.89 5.54
N GLY A 204 30.17 -3.74 5.58
CA GLY A 204 31.04 -4.48 6.51
C GLY A 204 30.96 -3.97 7.96
N GLN A 205 30.46 -2.74 8.15
CA GLN A 205 30.36 -2.09 9.45
C GLN A 205 28.91 -2.02 9.92
N THR A 206 28.69 -2.08 11.23
CA THR A 206 27.38 -1.89 11.85
C THR A 206 26.83 -0.49 11.56
N ASP A 207 25.51 -0.38 11.53
CA ASP A 207 24.86 0.91 11.25
C ASP A 207 25.20 1.95 12.33
N SER A 208 25.56 3.15 11.91
CA SER A 208 25.79 4.28 12.82
C SER A 208 24.50 4.92 13.31
N VAL A 209 23.40 4.76 12.56
CA VAL A 209 22.08 5.34 12.92
C VAL A 209 21.38 4.45 13.95
N ASN A 210 21.31 3.14 13.70
CA ASN A 210 20.78 2.15 14.63
C ASN A 210 21.86 1.14 15.02
N PRO A 211 22.85 1.51 15.85
CA PRO A 211 23.93 0.62 16.24
C PRO A 211 23.45 -0.51 17.18
N PRO A 212 24.21 -1.61 17.27
CA PRO A 212 23.94 -2.65 18.25
C PRO A 212 23.96 -2.07 19.68
N PRO A 213 23.08 -2.55 20.58
CA PRO A 213 23.02 -2.07 21.95
C PRO A 213 24.33 -2.41 22.69
N ARG A 214 24.89 -1.44 23.41
CA ARG A 214 26.13 -1.60 24.20
C ARG A 214 26.01 -2.58 25.37
N TYR A 215 24.79 -2.83 25.85
CA TYR A 215 24.51 -3.71 26.99
C TYR A 215 23.45 -4.75 26.65
N LYS A 216 23.45 -5.89 27.36
CA LYS A 216 22.41 -6.90 27.23
C LYS A 216 21.05 -6.29 27.58
N THR A 217 20.13 -6.27 26.61
CA THR A 217 18.77 -5.81 26.86
C THR A 217 18.03 -6.82 27.74
N ALA A 218 17.17 -6.33 28.64
CA ALA A 218 16.47 -7.10 29.67
C ALA A 218 15.52 -8.21 29.17
N LYS A 219 15.45 -8.45 27.84
CA LYS A 219 14.48 -9.38 27.22
C LYS A 219 15.09 -10.32 26.18
N GLY A 220 16.43 -10.48 26.14
CA GLY A 220 17.07 -11.40 25.18
C GLY A 220 16.82 -11.06 23.71
N LYS A 221 16.41 -9.82 23.40
CA LYS A 221 16.22 -9.37 22.02
C LYS A 221 17.58 -9.39 21.33
N ARG A 222 17.68 -10.22 20.29
CA ARG A 222 18.85 -10.30 19.42
C ARG A 222 18.79 -9.12 18.48
N TYR A 223 19.85 -8.31 18.46
CA TYR A 223 19.99 -7.28 17.46
C TYR A 223 20.26 -7.96 16.11
N ILE A 224 19.48 -7.57 15.12
CA ILE A 224 19.70 -7.95 13.73
C ILE A 224 19.97 -6.64 13.00
N GLY A 225 21.02 -6.64 12.19
CA GLY A 225 21.43 -5.43 11.47
C GLY A 225 20.27 -4.85 10.67
N PRO A 226 20.07 -3.53 10.72
CA PRO A 226 18.95 -2.87 10.08
C PRO A 226 19.03 -3.00 8.57
N ILE A 227 17.87 -2.87 7.94
CA ILE A 227 17.73 -2.92 6.49
C ILE A 227 16.98 -1.67 6.06
N TYR A 228 17.57 -0.96 5.10
CA TYR A 228 16.97 0.23 4.54
C TYR A 228 16.67 0.03 3.07
N ILE A 229 15.51 0.50 2.65
CA ILE A 229 15.16 0.67 1.25
C ILE A 229 15.35 2.15 0.94
N MET A 230 16.43 2.46 0.23
CA MET A 230 16.78 3.83 -0.13
C MET A 230 16.29 4.13 -1.53
N ILE A 231 15.60 5.25 -1.71
CA ILE A 231 15.10 5.67 -3.02
C ILE A 231 16.25 6.26 -3.82
N THR A 232 16.58 5.68 -4.98
CA THR A 232 17.68 6.17 -5.84
C THR A 232 17.18 6.96 -7.04
N LYS A 233 15.96 6.68 -7.51
CA LYS A 233 15.31 7.38 -8.62
C LYS A 233 13.81 7.46 -8.37
N VAL A 234 13.23 8.61 -8.68
CA VAL A 234 11.79 8.89 -8.70
C VAL A 234 11.37 9.28 -10.10
#